data_AF-A0A2E3SMB4-F1
#
_entry.id   AF-A0A2E3SMB4-F1
#
_cell.length_a   1.000
_cell.length_b   1.000
_cell.length_c   1.000
_cell.angle_alpha   90.00
_cell.angle_beta   90.00
_cell.angle_gamma   90.00
#
_symmetry.space_group_name_H-M   'P 1'
#
loop_
_entity.id
_entity.type
_entity.pdbx_description
1 polymer ?
#
loop_
_entity_poly.entity_id
_entity_poly.type
_entity_poly.pdbx_seq_one_letter_code
_entity_poly.pdbx_strand_id
1 'polypeptide(L)'
;MFNLEDHTVFRIKSAKDLEFNQSLYERINESNQAFNYILDKGYNKWLITFSGGKDSSLTLVLALEYALKNPDKVDRIDIVYSDTLLEIPSIHFFATKFLDYLKNSERYFQLSLKIHIVYPEISERFWVKVLGKGYPPPHQKFRWCTKRLKIDPCEKELNKYMIPNETAILTGVRYGESNSRDQRLNASCTRGGECGQGLWFEKSTKLKIGYLAPIINWPLCDVWDYLIGFAPNLGYPTKNLKKVYNGHDTRFGCWTCTVVKQDKAMKRTIEQEEWSHLQPLYDFRNYLWEFTRERKTRVLRKDGSVSKIKQKYRKHLLNKLLEIQSNLGITLITSSEIQFIYKLWENEY
;
A
#
# COMPACT_ATOMS: atom_id res chain seq x y z
N MET A 1 -2.64 -53.55 5.88
CA MET A 1 -1.24 -53.27 6.26
C MET A 1 -0.75 -52.19 5.29
N PHE A 2 -0.90 -50.92 5.66
CA PHE A 2 -0.53 -49.78 4.82
C PHE A 2 0.89 -49.36 5.17
N ASN A 3 1.80 -49.39 4.19
CA ASN A 3 3.12 -48.81 4.27
C ASN A 3 3.07 -47.39 3.68
N LEU A 4 3.42 -46.41 4.50
CA LEU A 4 3.74 -45.04 4.09
C LEU A 4 5.04 -44.66 4.83
N GLU A 5 6.17 -44.80 4.14
CA GLU A 5 7.43 -44.18 4.52
C GLU A 5 7.95 -43.44 3.30
N ASP A 6 7.90 -42.11 3.35
CA ASP A 6 9.02 -41.26 2.95
C ASP A 6 8.78 -39.82 3.47
N HIS A 7 9.10 -39.62 4.75
CA HIS A 7 9.21 -38.28 5.33
C HIS A 7 10.65 -37.81 5.18
N THR A 8 10.87 -36.93 4.20
CA THR A 8 12.12 -36.19 4.04
C THR A 8 12.43 -35.41 5.32
N VAL A 9 13.43 -35.89 6.08
CA VAL A 9 13.89 -35.30 7.34
C VAL A 9 14.57 -33.96 7.06
N PHE A 10 13.90 -32.86 7.38
CA PHE A 10 14.54 -31.55 7.46
C PHE A 10 15.48 -31.53 8.68
N ARG A 11 16.79 -31.59 8.43
CA ARG A 11 17.83 -31.38 9.45
C ARG A 11 17.71 -29.98 10.06
N ILE A 12 17.34 -29.91 11.33
CA ILE A 12 17.36 -28.68 12.13
C ILE A 12 18.83 -28.31 12.39
N LYS A 13 19.24 -27.12 11.93
CA LYS A 13 20.55 -26.52 12.25
C LYS A 13 20.54 -25.97 13.69
N SER A 14 21.74 -25.90 14.26
CA SER A 14 22.19 -25.52 15.61
C SER A 14 21.22 -24.88 16.64
N ALA A 15 21.51 -25.07 17.94
CA ALA A 15 20.75 -24.49 19.07
C ALA A 15 20.52 -22.97 19.03
N LYS A 16 21.36 -22.19 18.32
CA LYS A 16 21.12 -20.75 18.07
C LYS A 16 19.97 -20.48 17.10
N ASP A 17 19.74 -21.39 16.14
CA ASP A 17 18.61 -21.31 15.20
C ASP A 17 17.28 -21.72 15.88
N LEU A 18 17.35 -22.47 16.99
CA LEU A 18 16.18 -22.88 17.79
C LEU A 18 15.64 -21.73 18.65
N GLU A 19 16.50 -20.96 19.33
CA GLU A 19 16.07 -19.77 20.10
C GLU A 19 15.49 -18.66 19.20
N PHE A 20 16.09 -18.43 18.02
CA PHE A 20 15.62 -17.43 17.07
C PHE A 20 14.28 -17.81 16.41
N ASN A 21 14.01 -19.11 16.26
CA ASN A 21 12.74 -19.60 15.75
C ASN A 21 11.61 -19.52 16.78
N GLN A 22 11.92 -19.68 18.07
CA GLN A 22 10.91 -19.75 19.11
C GLN A 22 10.10 -18.44 19.22
N SER A 23 10.76 -17.28 19.13
CA SER A 23 10.08 -15.97 19.12
C SER A 23 9.20 -15.76 17.88
N LEU A 24 9.66 -16.18 16.70
CA LEU A 24 8.89 -16.02 15.46
C LEU A 24 7.64 -16.92 15.47
N TYR A 25 7.74 -18.15 15.95
CA TYR A 25 6.59 -19.04 16.12
C TYR A 25 5.59 -18.48 17.14
N GLU A 26 6.05 -17.88 18.23
CA GLU A 26 5.19 -17.16 19.18
C GLU A 26 4.44 -16.02 18.49
N ARG A 27 5.11 -15.19 17.68
CA ARG A 27 4.46 -14.13 16.89
C ARG A 27 3.41 -14.64 15.92
N ILE A 28 3.71 -15.74 15.21
CA ILE A 28 2.75 -16.39 14.32
C ILE A 28 1.56 -16.89 15.14
N ASN A 29 1.78 -17.45 16.32
CA ASN A 29 0.71 -17.92 17.20
C ASN A 29 -0.16 -16.76 17.72
N GLU A 30 0.43 -15.63 18.10
CA GLU A 30 -0.30 -14.41 18.46
C GLU A 30 -1.20 -13.93 17.31
N SER A 31 -0.70 -13.93 16.07
CA SER A 31 -1.53 -13.62 14.90
C SER A 31 -2.63 -14.66 14.65
N ASN A 32 -2.36 -15.95 14.88
CA ASN A 32 -3.37 -17.02 14.75
C ASN A 32 -4.48 -16.90 15.80
N GLN A 33 -4.13 -16.50 17.03
CA GLN A 33 -5.12 -16.17 18.06
C GLN A 33 -6.01 -15.01 17.60
N ALA A 34 -5.47 -14.06 16.83
CA ALA A 34 -6.22 -12.92 16.24
C ALA A 34 -7.30 -13.38 15.30
N PHE A 35 -6.92 -14.27 14.40
CA PHE A 35 -7.82 -14.84 13.45
C PHE A 35 -8.91 -15.67 14.15
N ASN A 36 -8.56 -16.52 15.11
CA ASN A 36 -9.56 -17.26 15.89
C ASN A 36 -10.54 -16.32 16.61
N TYR A 37 -10.04 -15.28 17.27
CA TYR A 37 -10.90 -14.34 17.99
C TYR A 37 -11.95 -13.68 17.10
N ILE A 38 -11.58 -13.21 15.91
CA ILE A 38 -12.56 -12.59 15.00
C ILE A 38 -13.55 -13.61 14.43
N LEU A 39 -13.10 -14.85 14.22
CA LEU A 39 -13.95 -15.95 13.76
C LEU A 39 -15.00 -16.34 14.81
N ASP A 40 -14.60 -16.42 16.09
CA ASP A 40 -15.50 -16.68 17.22
C ASP A 40 -16.56 -15.57 17.38
N LYS A 41 -16.30 -14.38 16.85
CA LYS A 41 -17.24 -13.25 16.80
C LYS A 41 -18.11 -13.23 15.53
N GLY A 42 -17.97 -14.21 14.65
CA GLY A 42 -18.73 -14.35 13.40
C GLY A 42 -18.09 -13.67 12.19
N TYR A 43 -16.90 -13.07 12.31
CA TYR A 43 -16.24 -12.40 11.19
C TYR A 43 -15.44 -13.37 10.32
N ASN A 44 -16.16 -14.19 9.55
CA ASN A 44 -15.60 -15.22 8.67
C ASN A 44 -15.36 -14.78 7.22
N LYS A 45 -15.68 -13.52 6.87
CA LYS A 45 -15.40 -12.91 5.56
C LYS A 45 -14.29 -11.89 5.73
N TRP A 46 -13.15 -12.13 5.13
CA TRP A 46 -11.96 -11.32 5.35
C TRP A 46 -11.69 -10.41 4.19
N LEU A 47 -11.41 -9.16 4.50
CA LEU A 47 -10.98 -8.17 3.54
C LEU A 47 -9.58 -7.73 3.89
N ILE A 48 -8.60 -8.02 3.05
CA ILE A 48 -7.19 -7.77 3.33
C ILE A 48 -6.72 -6.57 2.52
N THR A 49 -6.28 -5.52 3.21
CA THR A 49 -5.69 -4.35 2.56
C THR A 49 -4.21 -4.59 2.24
N PHE A 50 -3.88 -4.62 0.95
CA PHE A 50 -2.52 -4.87 0.46
C PHE A 50 -1.96 -3.61 -0.19
N SER A 51 -0.68 -3.29 0.09
CA SER A 51 0.00 -2.12 -0.48
C SER A 51 1.29 -2.43 -1.22
N GLY A 52 1.73 -3.70 -1.22
CA GLY A 52 3.07 -4.08 -1.70
C GLY A 52 4.21 -3.78 -0.72
N GLY A 53 3.95 -3.07 0.38
CA GLY A 53 4.94 -2.87 1.45
C GLY A 53 5.11 -4.12 2.33
N LYS A 54 6.22 -4.17 3.08
CA LYS A 54 6.59 -5.27 4.00
C LYS A 54 5.45 -5.67 4.95
N ASP A 55 4.87 -4.70 5.64
CA ASP A 55 3.90 -4.98 6.71
C ASP A 55 2.59 -5.54 6.13
N SER A 56 2.08 -4.93 5.05
CA SER A 56 0.89 -5.46 4.34
C SER A 56 1.14 -6.80 3.65
N SER A 57 2.37 -7.06 3.19
CA SER A 57 2.73 -8.35 2.58
C SER A 57 2.75 -9.45 3.63
N LEU A 58 3.31 -9.16 4.81
CA LEU A 58 3.29 -10.09 5.95
C LEU A 58 1.85 -10.40 6.37
N THR A 59 1.02 -9.38 6.57
CA THR A 59 -0.40 -9.58 6.94
C THR A 59 -1.14 -10.44 5.93
N LEU A 60 -0.92 -10.20 4.63
CA LEU A 60 -1.53 -10.98 3.57
C LEU A 60 -1.08 -12.44 3.61
N VAL A 61 0.22 -12.69 3.72
CA VAL A 61 0.75 -14.06 3.80
C VAL A 61 0.22 -14.78 5.04
N LEU A 62 0.25 -14.15 6.22
CA LEU A 62 -0.26 -14.75 7.46
C LEU A 62 -1.74 -15.15 7.35
N ALA A 63 -2.58 -14.27 6.81
CA ALA A 63 -4.00 -14.53 6.65
C ALA A 63 -4.26 -15.67 5.65
N LEU A 64 -3.54 -15.71 4.53
CA LEU A 64 -3.66 -16.79 3.55
C LEU A 64 -3.19 -18.13 4.12
N GLU A 65 -2.05 -18.16 4.82
CA GLU A 65 -1.55 -19.38 5.47
C GLU A 65 -2.52 -19.91 6.54
N TYR A 66 -3.11 -19.01 7.32
CA TYR A 66 -4.13 -19.40 8.29
C TYR A 66 -5.36 -20.00 7.61
N ALA A 67 -5.87 -19.34 6.58
CA ALA A 67 -7.05 -19.79 5.84
C ALA A 67 -6.82 -21.14 5.14
N LEU A 68 -5.63 -21.35 4.55
CA LEU A 68 -5.26 -22.64 3.96
C LEU A 68 -5.24 -23.79 4.97
N LYS A 69 -4.89 -23.51 6.23
CA LYS A 69 -4.93 -24.51 7.31
C LYS A 69 -6.32 -24.68 7.92
N ASN A 70 -7.23 -23.73 7.69
CA ASN A 70 -8.58 -23.71 8.25
C ASN A 70 -9.61 -23.34 7.19
N PRO A 71 -9.69 -24.06 6.05
CA PRO A 71 -10.53 -23.67 4.92
C PRO A 71 -12.01 -23.56 5.30
N ASP A 72 -12.48 -24.42 6.20
CA ASP A 72 -13.89 -24.44 6.65
C ASP A 72 -14.26 -23.29 7.60
N LYS A 73 -13.27 -22.53 8.10
CA LYS A 73 -13.52 -21.40 9.00
C LYS A 73 -13.61 -20.05 8.28
N VAL A 74 -13.06 -19.94 7.07
CA VAL A 74 -12.95 -18.67 6.34
C VAL A 74 -13.74 -18.76 5.04
N ASP A 75 -14.97 -18.26 5.07
CA ASP A 75 -15.91 -18.34 3.93
C ASP A 75 -15.41 -17.62 2.68
N ARG A 76 -14.70 -16.50 2.85
CA ARG A 76 -14.33 -15.60 1.75
C ARG A 76 -13.13 -14.73 2.11
N ILE A 77 -12.26 -14.50 1.12
CA ILE A 77 -11.14 -13.57 1.22
C ILE A 77 -11.16 -12.61 0.03
N ASP A 78 -11.22 -11.31 0.31
CA ASP A 78 -11.09 -10.24 -0.67
C ASP A 78 -9.76 -9.50 -0.43
N ILE A 79 -8.81 -9.61 -1.35
CA ILE A 79 -7.57 -8.82 -1.33
C ILE A 79 -7.83 -7.53 -2.08
N VAL A 80 -7.53 -6.38 -1.47
CA VAL A 80 -7.70 -5.08 -2.11
C VAL A 80 -6.37 -4.35 -2.21
N TYR A 81 -5.97 -4.05 -3.44
CA TYR A 81 -4.80 -3.24 -3.77
C TYR A 81 -5.23 -1.91 -4.38
N SER A 82 -4.87 -0.81 -3.73
CA SER A 82 -5.16 0.56 -4.18
C SER A 82 -4.02 1.08 -5.03
N ASP A 83 -4.15 0.99 -6.35
CA ASP A 83 -3.16 1.52 -7.28
C ASP A 83 -3.45 3.00 -7.55
N THR A 84 -2.61 3.87 -6.98
CA THR A 84 -2.73 5.32 -7.18
C THR A 84 -2.22 5.81 -8.53
N LEU A 85 -1.63 4.92 -9.35
CA LEU A 85 -0.90 5.20 -10.59
C LEU A 85 0.37 6.04 -10.39
N LEU A 86 0.81 6.19 -9.14
CA LEU A 86 1.96 7.01 -8.76
C LEU A 86 2.92 6.27 -7.84
N GLU A 87 2.69 5.00 -7.56
CA GLU A 87 3.57 4.20 -6.72
C GLU A 87 4.99 4.19 -7.30
N ILE A 88 5.99 4.08 -6.42
CA ILE A 88 7.37 3.92 -6.89
C ILE A 88 7.45 2.62 -7.73
N PRO A 89 8.02 2.65 -8.96
CA PRO A 89 7.94 1.53 -9.89
C PRO A 89 8.45 0.19 -9.33
N SER A 90 9.49 0.20 -8.50
CA SER A 90 10.03 -1.01 -7.86
C SER A 90 9.02 -1.70 -6.91
N ILE A 91 8.26 -0.91 -6.14
CA ILE A 91 7.20 -1.43 -5.26
C ILE A 91 5.97 -1.83 -6.08
N HIS A 92 5.60 -1.04 -7.09
CA HIS A 92 4.48 -1.36 -7.97
C HIS A 92 4.71 -2.68 -8.70
N PHE A 93 5.90 -2.88 -9.24
CA PHE A 93 6.32 -4.12 -9.88
C PHE A 93 6.24 -5.31 -8.91
N PHE A 94 6.78 -5.15 -7.69
CA PHE A 94 6.65 -6.20 -6.67
C PHE A 94 5.18 -6.51 -6.35
N ALA A 95 4.35 -5.50 -6.11
CA ALA A 95 2.96 -5.66 -5.72
C ALA A 95 2.15 -6.38 -6.80
N THR A 96 2.29 -5.96 -8.06
CA THR A 96 1.60 -6.57 -9.21
C THR A 96 2.06 -8.00 -9.43
N LYS A 97 3.37 -8.29 -9.40
CA LYS A 97 3.88 -9.66 -9.50
C LYS A 97 3.43 -10.56 -8.35
N PHE A 98 3.31 -10.02 -7.14
CA PHE A 98 2.80 -10.77 -5.99
C PHE A 98 1.33 -11.15 -6.18
N LEU A 99 0.49 -10.21 -6.66
CA LEU A 99 -0.92 -10.48 -6.96
C LEU A 99 -1.09 -11.46 -8.14
N ASP A 100 -0.27 -11.34 -9.18
CA ASP A 100 -0.24 -12.29 -10.30
C ASP A 100 0.12 -13.70 -9.82
N TYR A 101 1.10 -13.82 -8.91
CA TYR A 101 1.43 -15.11 -8.29
C TYR A 101 0.22 -15.70 -7.56
N LEU A 102 -0.47 -14.91 -6.73
CA LEU A 102 -1.65 -15.39 -6.01
C LEU A 102 -2.78 -15.81 -6.95
N LYS A 103 -3.01 -15.05 -8.03
CA LYS A 103 -4.05 -15.34 -9.01
C LYS A 103 -3.82 -16.67 -9.76
N ASN A 104 -2.56 -17.01 -10.03
CA ASN A 104 -2.21 -18.17 -10.86
C ASN A 104 -1.75 -19.39 -10.03
N SER A 105 -1.74 -19.30 -8.69
CA SER A 105 -1.31 -20.40 -7.84
C SER A 105 -2.47 -21.31 -7.48
N GLU A 106 -2.40 -22.58 -7.93
CA GLU A 106 -3.41 -23.62 -7.65
C GLU A 106 -3.62 -23.84 -6.15
N ARG A 107 -2.61 -23.49 -5.34
CA ARG A 107 -2.65 -23.54 -3.87
C ARG A 107 -3.88 -22.85 -3.28
N TYR A 108 -4.41 -21.81 -3.94
CA TYR A 108 -5.53 -21.01 -3.45
C TYR A 108 -6.86 -21.35 -4.11
N PHE A 109 -6.95 -22.32 -5.03
CA PHE A 109 -8.19 -22.64 -5.73
C PHE A 109 -9.29 -23.18 -4.83
N GLN A 110 -8.92 -23.79 -3.70
CA GLN A 110 -9.88 -24.23 -2.68
C GLN A 110 -10.43 -23.07 -1.83
N LEU A 111 -9.77 -21.91 -1.84
CA LEU A 111 -10.23 -20.74 -1.11
C LEU A 111 -11.14 -19.89 -2.00
N SER A 112 -12.19 -19.31 -1.40
CA SER A 112 -13.00 -18.28 -2.04
C SER A 112 -12.24 -16.95 -2.05
N LEU A 113 -11.17 -16.89 -2.84
CA LEU A 113 -10.23 -15.77 -2.92
C LEU A 113 -10.54 -14.87 -4.13
N LYS A 114 -10.70 -13.57 -3.87
CA LYS A 114 -10.89 -12.54 -4.90
C LYS A 114 -9.84 -11.44 -4.76
N ILE A 115 -9.29 -10.98 -5.88
CA ILE A 115 -8.33 -9.87 -5.92
C ILE A 115 -8.98 -8.68 -6.62
N HIS A 116 -8.99 -7.54 -5.92
CA HIS A 116 -9.55 -6.28 -6.38
C HIS A 116 -8.44 -5.26 -6.53
N ILE A 117 -8.15 -4.85 -7.76
CA ILE A 117 -7.25 -3.72 -8.03
C ILE A 117 -8.12 -2.50 -8.28
N VAL A 118 -8.02 -1.50 -7.40
CA VAL A 118 -8.83 -0.29 -7.46
C VAL A 118 -8.00 0.90 -7.87
N TYR A 119 -8.59 1.76 -8.68
CA TYR A 119 -7.94 2.96 -9.23
C TYR A 119 -8.78 4.20 -8.91
N PRO A 120 -8.13 5.38 -8.73
CA PRO A 120 -8.85 6.63 -8.69
C PRO A 120 -9.56 6.92 -10.02
N GLU A 121 -10.80 7.42 -9.91
CA GLU A 121 -11.57 7.99 -11.01
C GLU A 121 -10.72 9.04 -11.75
N ILE A 122 -10.85 9.13 -13.08
CA ILE A 122 -10.03 10.05 -13.90
C ILE A 122 -10.09 11.48 -13.36
N SER A 123 -11.28 11.95 -12.98
CA SER A 123 -11.51 13.30 -12.44
C SER A 123 -10.82 13.56 -11.10
N GLU A 124 -10.39 12.50 -10.41
CA GLU A 124 -9.74 12.47 -9.11
C GLU A 124 -8.22 12.21 -9.17
N ARG A 125 -7.71 11.71 -10.30
CA ARG A 125 -6.29 11.42 -10.52
C ARG A 125 -5.39 12.62 -10.32
N PHE A 126 -4.15 12.33 -9.90
CA PHE A 126 -3.20 13.36 -9.47
C PHE A 126 -2.90 14.39 -10.56
N TRP A 127 -2.61 13.94 -11.78
CA TRP A 127 -2.31 14.85 -12.88
C TRP A 127 -3.54 15.65 -13.32
N VAL A 128 -4.74 15.08 -13.27
CA VAL A 128 -5.99 15.82 -13.51
C VAL A 128 -6.22 16.90 -12.44
N LYS A 129 -5.91 16.62 -11.17
CA LYS A 129 -5.99 17.64 -10.11
C LYS A 129 -4.95 18.74 -10.27
N VAL A 130 -3.69 18.37 -10.48
CA VAL A 130 -2.57 19.33 -10.53
C VAL A 130 -2.52 20.07 -11.87
N LEU A 131 -2.50 19.36 -12.99
CA LEU A 131 -2.39 19.94 -14.33
C LEU A 131 -3.76 20.37 -14.87
N GLY A 132 -4.82 19.60 -14.64
CA GLY A 132 -6.17 19.97 -15.08
C GLY A 132 -6.72 21.13 -14.24
N LYS A 133 -6.93 20.91 -12.94
CA LYS A 133 -7.59 21.89 -12.04
C LYS A 133 -6.65 22.92 -11.41
N GLY A 134 -5.33 22.78 -11.56
CA GLY A 134 -4.36 23.70 -10.98
C GLY A 134 -4.19 23.55 -9.47
N TYR A 135 -4.51 22.40 -8.89
CA TYR A 135 -4.35 22.16 -7.45
C TYR A 135 -2.87 22.30 -7.07
N PRO A 136 -2.56 22.90 -5.90
CA PRO A 136 -1.22 22.78 -5.35
C PRO A 136 -0.93 21.29 -5.08
N PRO A 137 0.30 20.81 -5.37
CA PRO A 137 0.71 19.48 -4.97
C PRO A 137 0.51 19.27 -3.46
N PRO A 138 0.25 18.03 -3.00
CA PRO A 138 -0.01 17.75 -1.60
C PRO A 138 1.11 18.25 -0.69
N HIS A 139 0.73 18.85 0.44
CA HIS A 139 1.67 19.26 1.49
C HIS A 139 1.09 18.97 2.88
N GLN A 140 1.88 19.18 3.93
CA GLN A 140 1.55 18.79 5.31
C GLN A 140 0.14 19.19 5.77
N LYS A 141 -0.30 20.41 5.44
CA LYS A 141 -1.63 20.95 5.81
C LYS A 141 -2.74 20.64 4.81
N PHE A 142 -2.40 20.17 3.61
CA PHE A 142 -3.36 19.90 2.54
C PHE A 142 -3.00 18.62 1.80
N ARG A 143 -3.32 17.48 2.42
CA ARG A 143 -3.04 16.13 1.93
C ARG A 143 -4.26 15.52 1.21
N TRP A 144 -4.73 16.20 0.17
CA TRP A 144 -5.91 15.76 -0.58
C TRP A 144 -5.73 14.40 -1.26
N CYS A 145 -4.49 13.99 -1.54
CA CYS A 145 -4.16 12.75 -2.23
C CYS A 145 -4.58 11.50 -1.44
N THR A 146 -4.46 11.49 -0.10
CA THR A 146 -4.79 10.31 0.71
C THR A 146 -6.26 9.96 0.57
N LYS A 147 -7.16 10.94 0.73
CA LYS A 147 -8.60 10.71 0.60
C LYS A 147 -8.95 10.31 -0.84
N ARG A 148 -8.59 11.14 -1.81
CA ARG A 148 -9.06 11.00 -3.21
C ARG A 148 -8.44 9.82 -3.96
N LEU A 149 -7.16 9.53 -3.72
CA LEU A 149 -6.42 8.53 -4.49
C LEU A 149 -6.40 7.16 -3.80
N LYS A 150 -6.49 7.11 -2.47
CA LYS A 150 -6.39 5.85 -1.70
C LYS A 150 -7.70 5.46 -1.03
N ILE A 151 -8.28 6.36 -0.22
CA ILE A 151 -9.45 6.01 0.62
C ILE A 151 -10.72 5.88 -0.23
N ASP A 152 -11.07 6.91 -1.01
CA ASP A 152 -12.35 6.95 -1.74
C ASP A 152 -12.48 5.80 -2.76
N PRO A 153 -11.45 5.44 -3.56
CA PRO A 153 -11.52 4.31 -4.48
C PRO A 153 -11.67 2.98 -3.74
N CYS A 154 -10.94 2.80 -2.63
CA CYS A 154 -11.10 1.63 -1.77
C CYS A 154 -12.52 1.58 -1.22
N GLU A 155 -12.98 2.57 -0.46
CA GLU A 155 -14.32 2.58 0.15
C GLU A 155 -15.42 2.26 -0.87
N LYS A 156 -15.36 2.84 -2.08
CA LYS A 156 -16.31 2.55 -3.17
C LYS A 156 -16.33 1.07 -3.56
N GLU A 157 -15.19 0.41 -3.58
CA GLU A 157 -15.09 -1.02 -3.89
C GLU A 157 -15.46 -1.90 -2.69
N LEU A 158 -14.87 -1.62 -1.52
CA LEU A 158 -15.06 -2.35 -0.27
C LEU A 158 -16.54 -2.46 0.11
N ASN A 159 -17.31 -1.37 -0.06
CA ASN A 159 -18.73 -1.31 0.29
C ASN A 159 -19.58 -2.37 -0.44
N LYS A 160 -19.15 -2.86 -1.60
CA LYS A 160 -19.89 -3.87 -2.37
C LYS A 160 -19.80 -5.27 -1.75
N TYR A 161 -18.77 -5.52 -0.94
CA TYR A 161 -18.43 -6.84 -0.41
C TYR A 161 -18.61 -6.92 1.11
N MET A 162 -18.67 -5.79 1.81
CA MET A 162 -18.85 -5.76 3.26
C MET A 162 -20.23 -6.25 3.67
N ILE A 163 -20.26 -7.27 4.52
CA ILE A 163 -21.46 -7.81 5.16
C ILE A 163 -21.40 -7.47 6.66
N PRO A 164 -22.40 -6.73 7.19
CA PRO A 164 -22.48 -6.39 8.60
C PRO A 164 -22.36 -7.60 9.53
N ASN A 165 -21.55 -7.50 10.58
CA ASN A 165 -21.21 -8.53 11.57
C ASN A 165 -20.52 -9.80 11.05
N GLU A 166 -20.25 -9.90 9.74
CA GLU A 166 -19.57 -11.06 9.15
C GLU A 166 -18.22 -10.68 8.52
N THR A 167 -18.01 -9.40 8.19
CA THR A 167 -16.78 -8.93 7.56
C THR A 167 -15.78 -8.32 8.54
N ALA A 168 -14.53 -8.75 8.46
CA ALA A 168 -13.39 -8.09 9.10
C ALA A 168 -12.41 -7.53 8.05
N ILE A 169 -11.97 -6.29 8.25
CA ILE A 169 -10.90 -5.66 7.49
C ILE A 169 -9.58 -5.91 8.21
N LEU A 170 -8.64 -6.55 7.52
CA LEU A 170 -7.30 -6.86 7.99
C LEU A 170 -6.32 -5.81 7.45
N THR A 171 -5.55 -5.20 8.36
CA THR A 171 -4.57 -4.15 8.04
C THR A 171 -3.19 -4.51 8.58
N GLY A 172 -2.13 -4.13 7.86
CA GLY A 172 -0.74 -4.34 8.25
C GLY A 172 -0.19 -3.23 9.15
N VAL A 173 -0.96 -2.78 10.12
CA VAL A 173 -0.57 -1.71 11.05
C VAL A 173 0.23 -2.28 12.22
N ARG A 174 1.30 -1.59 12.63
CA ARG A 174 2.22 -2.05 13.68
C ARG A 174 2.78 -0.91 14.53
N TYR A 175 3.03 -1.18 15.81
CA TYR A 175 3.80 -0.27 16.68
C TYR A 175 5.27 -0.18 16.27
N GLY A 176 5.92 0.95 16.56
CA GLY A 176 7.32 1.14 16.24
C GLY A 176 7.58 1.42 14.75
N GLU A 177 6.54 1.79 13.99
CA GLU A 177 6.71 2.40 12.66
C GLU A 177 7.18 3.87 12.76
N SER A 178 6.71 4.60 13.78
CA SER A 178 7.25 5.90 14.23
C SER A 178 6.53 6.35 15.50
N ASN A 179 7.20 7.11 16.37
CA ASN A 179 6.58 7.68 17.58
C ASN A 179 5.26 8.42 17.29
N SER A 180 5.19 9.18 16.19
CA SER A 180 4.00 9.91 15.77
C SER A 180 2.84 9.04 15.28
N ARG A 181 3.13 7.81 14.84
CA ARG A 181 2.13 6.81 14.46
C ARG A 181 1.64 6.07 15.68
N ASP A 182 2.55 5.66 16.57
CA ASP A 182 2.20 4.98 17.81
C ASP A 182 1.26 5.83 18.66
N GLN A 183 1.52 7.15 18.75
CA GLN A 183 0.61 8.11 19.40
C GLN A 183 -0.77 8.19 18.72
N ARG A 184 -0.85 8.03 17.40
CA ARG A 184 -2.11 8.07 16.65
C ARG A 184 -2.88 6.75 16.73
N LEU A 185 -2.19 5.62 16.80
CA LEU A 185 -2.80 4.32 17.06
C LEU A 185 -3.51 4.33 18.41
N ASN A 186 -2.86 4.88 19.43
CA ASN A 186 -3.42 5.05 20.77
C ASN A 186 -4.49 6.16 20.87
N ALA A 187 -4.72 6.95 19.81
CA ALA A 187 -5.68 8.06 19.84
C ALA A 187 -7.06 7.63 19.31
N SER A 188 -8.12 8.02 20.01
CA SER A 188 -9.51 7.83 19.56
C SER A 188 -9.78 8.62 18.27
N CYS A 189 -10.27 7.94 17.22
CA CYS A 189 -10.54 8.55 15.92
C CYS A 189 -11.84 9.37 15.92
N THR A 190 -11.79 10.60 15.39
CA THR A 190 -12.97 11.37 14.97
C THR A 190 -13.07 11.55 13.44
N ARG A 191 -12.02 11.23 12.66
CA ARG A 191 -11.91 11.67 11.24
C ARG A 191 -11.44 10.61 10.21
N GLY A 192 -11.34 9.33 10.60
CA GLY A 192 -10.90 8.25 9.71
C GLY A 192 -9.40 8.27 9.35
N GLY A 193 -8.86 7.12 8.93
CA GLY A 193 -7.43 6.88 8.70
C GLY A 193 -6.87 5.74 9.57
N GLU A 194 -5.58 5.77 9.89
CA GLU A 194 -4.88 4.80 10.75
C GLU A 194 -5.00 5.06 12.27
N CYS A 195 -5.81 6.04 12.70
CA CYS A 195 -6.00 6.28 14.14
C CYS A 195 -6.95 5.23 14.74
N GLY A 196 -7.05 5.16 16.07
CA GLY A 196 -8.07 4.38 16.77
C GLY A 196 -7.78 2.87 16.85
N GLN A 197 -7.08 2.33 15.85
CA GLN A 197 -6.73 0.91 15.76
C GLN A 197 -5.62 0.49 16.74
N GLY A 198 -5.31 1.25 17.80
CA GLY A 198 -4.31 0.90 18.83
C GLY A 198 -4.62 -0.37 19.63
N LEU A 199 -5.62 -1.13 19.19
CA LEU A 199 -6.01 -2.43 19.66
C LEU A 199 -5.91 -3.44 18.51
N TRP A 200 -5.60 -4.68 18.88
CA TRP A 200 -5.55 -5.82 17.98
C TRP A 200 -6.85 -6.02 17.18
N PHE A 201 -8.00 -5.71 17.78
CA PHE A 201 -9.32 -5.71 17.15
C PHE A 201 -10.14 -4.49 17.55
N GLU A 202 -10.84 -3.87 16.60
CA GLU A 202 -11.81 -2.81 16.82
C GLU A 202 -13.10 -3.10 16.03
N LYS A 203 -14.27 -2.92 16.65
CA LYS A 203 -15.56 -3.02 15.94
C LYS A 203 -16.04 -1.62 15.56
N SER A 204 -16.31 -1.39 14.28
CA SER A 204 -17.00 -0.17 13.86
C SER A 204 -18.49 -0.27 14.19
N THR A 205 -18.98 0.58 15.09
CA THR A 205 -20.41 0.63 15.44
C THR A 205 -21.29 1.01 14.26
N LYS A 206 -20.81 1.93 13.41
CA LYS A 206 -21.56 2.45 12.25
C LYS A 206 -21.67 1.42 11.12
N LEU A 207 -20.55 0.77 10.77
CA LEU A 207 -20.50 -0.18 9.66
C LEU A 207 -20.78 -1.62 10.11
N LYS A 208 -20.75 -1.87 11.43
CA LYS A 208 -20.86 -3.20 12.05
C LYS A 208 -19.83 -4.21 11.53
N ILE A 209 -18.67 -3.74 11.06
CA ILE A 209 -17.55 -4.57 10.61
C ILE A 209 -16.45 -4.62 11.68
N GLY A 210 -15.63 -5.66 11.64
CA GLY A 210 -14.40 -5.76 12.42
C GLY A 210 -13.20 -5.12 11.72
N TYR A 211 -12.26 -4.58 12.48
CA TYR A 211 -10.93 -4.19 12.04
C TYR A 211 -9.92 -5.02 12.83
N LEU A 212 -9.01 -5.70 12.14
CA LEU A 212 -7.99 -6.55 12.76
C LEU A 212 -6.59 -6.11 12.30
N ALA A 213 -5.68 -5.88 13.26
CA ALA A 213 -4.26 -5.67 13.00
C ALA A 213 -3.48 -6.88 13.54
N PRO A 214 -3.37 -7.98 12.77
CA PRO A 214 -2.82 -9.24 13.29
C PRO A 214 -1.33 -9.17 13.59
N ILE A 215 -0.65 -8.13 13.11
CA ILE A 215 0.80 -7.93 13.29
C ILE A 215 1.13 -6.73 14.18
N ILE A 216 0.14 -6.19 14.93
CA ILE A 216 0.28 -4.91 15.65
C ILE A 216 1.51 -4.84 16.58
N ASN A 217 1.87 -5.96 17.21
CA ASN A 217 2.97 -6.09 18.16
C ASN A 217 4.22 -6.76 17.58
N TRP A 218 4.23 -7.08 16.28
CA TRP A 218 5.42 -7.67 15.68
C TRP A 218 6.55 -6.64 15.71
N PRO A 219 7.79 -7.00 16.03
CA PRO A 219 8.93 -6.12 15.84
C PRO A 219 9.40 -6.16 14.37
N LEU A 220 10.15 -5.14 13.96
CA LEU A 220 10.64 -5.02 12.58
C LEU A 220 11.52 -6.20 12.14
N CYS A 221 12.35 -6.75 13.04
CA CYS A 221 13.18 -7.92 12.74
C CYS A 221 12.32 -9.12 12.34
N ASP A 222 11.32 -9.48 13.16
CA ASP A 222 10.44 -10.62 12.91
C ASP A 222 9.64 -10.45 11.61
N VAL A 223 9.26 -9.22 11.25
CA VAL A 223 8.64 -8.93 9.95
C VAL A 223 9.57 -9.33 8.81
N TRP A 224 10.85 -8.95 8.88
CA TRP A 224 11.82 -9.29 7.86
C TRP A 224 12.18 -10.77 7.87
N ASP A 225 12.41 -11.36 9.04
CA ASP A 225 12.77 -12.77 9.19
C ASP A 225 11.67 -13.67 8.60
N TYR A 226 10.40 -13.31 8.83
CA TYR A 226 9.29 -13.97 8.17
C TYR A 226 9.32 -13.78 6.65
N LEU A 227 9.43 -12.55 6.14
CA LEU A 227 9.33 -12.27 4.72
C LEU A 227 10.52 -12.79 3.89
N ILE A 228 11.70 -12.96 4.47
CA ILE A 228 12.91 -13.37 3.74
C ILE A 228 13.31 -14.81 4.02
N GLY A 229 12.89 -15.37 5.17
CA GLY A 229 13.14 -16.74 5.56
C GLY A 229 11.90 -17.61 5.42
N PHE A 230 10.87 -17.33 6.22
CA PHE A 230 9.71 -18.21 6.36
C PHE A 230 8.80 -18.23 5.11
N ALA A 231 8.35 -17.08 4.63
CA ALA A 231 7.42 -16.96 3.50
C ALA A 231 7.99 -17.54 2.19
N PRO A 232 9.27 -17.37 1.82
CA PRO A 232 9.84 -18.04 0.66
C PRO A 232 9.85 -19.57 0.77
N ASN A 233 10.06 -20.13 1.98
CA ASN A 233 9.98 -21.58 2.20
C ASN A 233 8.55 -22.13 2.02
N LEU A 234 7.53 -21.27 2.13
CA LEU A 234 6.14 -21.58 1.82
C LEU A 234 5.76 -21.31 0.35
N GLY A 235 6.73 -20.93 -0.49
CA GLY A 235 6.55 -20.68 -1.92
C GLY A 235 6.21 -19.23 -2.30
N TYR A 236 6.13 -18.29 -1.34
CA TYR A 236 5.82 -16.90 -1.69
C TYR A 236 7.02 -16.16 -2.30
N PRO A 237 6.81 -15.30 -3.32
CA PRO A 237 7.88 -14.56 -3.98
C PRO A 237 8.34 -13.31 -3.19
N THR A 238 8.46 -13.41 -1.86
CA THR A 238 8.79 -12.27 -0.97
C THR A 238 10.29 -12.00 -0.85
N LYS A 239 11.16 -12.93 -1.26
CA LYS A 239 12.62 -12.80 -1.14
C LYS A 239 13.17 -11.52 -1.79
N ASN A 240 12.59 -11.12 -2.92
CA ASN A 240 13.01 -9.92 -3.64
C ASN A 240 12.51 -8.62 -3.00
N LEU A 241 11.57 -8.67 -2.06
CA LEU A 241 11.07 -7.47 -1.38
C LEU A 241 12.17 -6.78 -0.58
N LYS A 242 13.10 -7.54 0.03
CA LYS A 242 14.26 -6.95 0.74
C LYS A 242 15.14 -6.11 -0.18
N LYS A 243 15.26 -6.50 -1.46
CA LYS A 243 16.02 -5.74 -2.47
C LYS A 243 15.37 -4.39 -2.73
N VAL A 244 14.05 -4.35 -2.85
CA VAL A 244 13.30 -3.09 -3.03
C VAL A 244 13.59 -2.11 -1.88
N TYR A 245 13.68 -2.62 -0.65
CA TYR A 245 14.00 -1.84 0.54
C TYR A 245 15.50 -1.51 0.70
N ASN A 246 16.38 -2.16 -0.07
CA ASN A 246 17.84 -2.02 -0.03
C ASN A 246 18.43 -2.02 1.39
N GLY A 247 17.97 -2.92 2.25
CA GLY A 247 18.45 -3.03 3.64
C GLY A 247 18.00 -1.91 4.59
N HIS A 248 17.09 -1.04 4.17
CA HIS A 248 16.60 0.07 4.97
C HIS A 248 15.12 -0.08 5.32
N ASP A 249 14.73 0.29 6.54
CA ASP A 249 13.32 0.47 6.88
C ASP A 249 12.79 1.81 6.34
N THR A 250 12.58 1.85 5.03
CA THR A 250 12.01 3.01 4.33
C THR A 250 10.52 2.80 4.13
N ARG A 251 9.72 3.81 4.44
CA ARG A 251 8.31 3.80 4.02
C ARG A 251 8.20 4.22 2.57
N PHE A 252 7.47 3.42 1.80
CA PHE A 252 7.17 3.70 0.42
C PHE A 252 5.86 4.47 0.28
N GLY A 253 5.76 5.18 -0.83
CA GLY A 253 4.59 5.94 -1.24
C GLY A 253 4.72 6.29 -2.70
N CYS A 254 4.10 7.38 -3.12
CA CYS A 254 4.17 7.80 -4.50
C CYS A 254 5.49 8.49 -4.87
N TRP A 255 6.01 8.26 -6.07
CA TRP A 255 7.22 8.89 -6.59
C TRP A 255 7.08 10.40 -6.78
N THR A 256 5.85 10.92 -6.80
CA THR A 256 5.50 12.35 -6.90
C THR A 256 5.31 13.03 -5.55
N CYS A 257 5.58 12.38 -4.41
CA CYS A 257 5.19 12.87 -3.10
C CYS A 257 5.87 14.21 -2.74
N THR A 258 5.10 15.31 -2.69
CA THR A 258 5.59 16.65 -2.33
C THR A 258 5.43 17.03 -0.86
N VAL A 259 4.90 16.12 -0.03
CA VAL A 259 4.65 16.33 1.40
C VAL A 259 5.95 16.36 2.21
N VAL A 260 6.94 15.56 1.79
CA VAL A 260 8.29 15.56 2.33
C VAL A 260 9.19 16.50 1.52
N LYS A 261 10.30 16.97 2.09
CA LYS A 261 11.29 17.76 1.31
C LYS A 261 12.07 16.86 0.35
N GLN A 262 12.50 15.71 0.84
CA GLN A 262 13.24 14.70 0.07
C GLN A 262 12.50 13.36 0.10
N ASP A 263 12.34 12.75 -1.07
CA ASP A 263 11.83 11.39 -1.18
C ASP A 263 12.98 10.38 -1.04
N LYS A 264 13.17 9.87 0.19
CA LYS A 264 14.23 8.89 0.47
C LYS A 264 13.98 7.54 -0.19
N ALA A 265 12.72 7.14 -0.37
CA ALA A 265 12.38 5.86 -0.97
C ALA A 265 12.69 5.86 -2.46
N MET A 266 12.28 6.91 -3.16
CA MET A 266 12.61 7.07 -4.58
C MET A 266 14.11 7.24 -4.78
N LYS A 267 14.80 8.04 -3.93
CA LYS A 267 16.26 8.19 -4.00
C LYS A 267 17.00 6.86 -3.84
N ARG A 268 16.60 6.03 -2.88
CA ARG A 268 17.20 4.69 -2.67
C ARG A 268 16.88 3.71 -3.79
N THR A 269 15.73 3.90 -4.46
CA THR A 269 15.36 3.09 -5.61
C THR A 269 16.32 3.36 -6.76
N ILE A 270 16.53 4.63 -7.13
CA ILE A 270 17.42 5.00 -8.25
C ILE A 270 18.92 4.79 -7.96
N GLU A 271 19.31 4.61 -6.70
CA GLU A 271 20.68 4.17 -6.33
C GLU A 271 20.94 2.69 -6.67
N GLN A 272 19.90 1.90 -6.93
CA GLN A 272 20.04 0.52 -7.40
C GLN A 272 20.22 0.49 -8.91
N GLU A 273 21.19 -0.28 -9.39
CA GLU A 273 21.53 -0.38 -10.83
C GLU A 273 20.30 -0.67 -11.70
N GLU A 274 19.47 -1.64 -11.30
CA GLU A 274 18.22 -2.05 -11.96
C GLU A 274 17.24 -0.88 -12.19
N TRP A 275 17.21 0.10 -11.28
CA TRP A 275 16.23 1.19 -11.27
C TRP A 275 16.85 2.58 -11.50
N SER A 276 18.17 2.64 -11.74
CA SER A 276 18.93 3.88 -11.95
C SER A 276 18.40 4.74 -13.10
N HIS A 277 17.88 4.10 -14.15
CA HIS A 277 17.24 4.75 -15.29
C HIS A 277 16.01 5.60 -14.91
N LEU A 278 15.43 5.43 -13.71
CA LEU A 278 14.30 6.22 -13.22
C LEU A 278 14.70 7.57 -12.57
N GLN A 279 15.99 7.95 -12.61
CA GLN A 279 16.47 9.26 -12.17
C GLN A 279 15.60 10.45 -12.65
N PRO A 280 15.10 10.48 -13.91
CA PRO A 280 14.24 11.58 -14.38
C PRO A 280 12.96 11.77 -13.56
N LEU A 281 12.38 10.71 -12.98
CA LEU A 281 11.20 10.81 -12.11
C LEU A 281 11.53 11.54 -10.80
N TYR A 282 12.68 11.23 -10.21
CA TYR A 282 13.15 11.86 -8.98
C TYR A 282 13.44 13.35 -9.20
N ASP A 283 14.13 13.67 -10.30
CA ASP A 283 14.45 15.05 -10.67
C ASP A 283 13.18 15.85 -10.97
N PHE A 284 12.23 15.27 -11.70
CA PHE A 284 10.95 15.92 -11.97
C PHE A 284 10.13 16.17 -10.71
N ARG A 285 10.11 15.22 -9.76
CA ARG A 285 9.45 15.43 -8.47
C ARG A 285 10.08 16.59 -7.69
N ASN A 286 11.41 16.70 -7.68
CA ASN A 286 12.11 17.81 -7.00
C ASN A 286 11.81 19.14 -7.69
N TYR A 287 11.86 19.16 -9.02
CA TYR A 287 11.45 20.31 -9.82
C TYR A 287 10.00 20.71 -9.52
N LEU A 288 9.04 19.77 -9.52
CA LEU A 288 7.64 20.03 -9.20
C LEU A 288 7.49 20.63 -7.79
N TRP A 289 8.25 20.12 -6.81
CA TRP A 289 8.23 20.64 -5.44
C TRP A 289 8.69 22.09 -5.37
N GLU A 290 9.80 22.45 -6.02
CA GLU A 290 10.34 23.82 -6.00
C GLU A 290 9.47 24.78 -6.82
N PHE A 291 9.22 24.42 -8.07
CA PHE A 291 8.53 25.26 -9.05
C PHE A 291 7.11 25.67 -8.61
N THR A 292 6.37 24.77 -7.96
CA THR A 292 4.99 25.07 -7.52
C THR A 292 4.90 25.93 -6.26
N ARG A 293 6.04 26.21 -5.61
CA ARG A 293 6.15 27.13 -4.47
C ARG A 293 6.50 28.55 -4.89
N GLU A 294 7.01 28.74 -6.11
CA GLU A 294 7.33 30.07 -6.62
C GLU A 294 6.06 30.92 -6.81
N ARG A 295 6.03 32.12 -6.24
CA ARG A 295 4.86 33.00 -6.32
C ARG A 295 4.44 33.30 -7.77
N LYS A 296 5.40 33.40 -8.70
CA LYS A 296 5.11 33.67 -10.12
C LYS A 296 4.24 32.58 -10.76
N THR A 297 4.30 31.34 -10.28
CA THR A 297 3.56 30.20 -10.83
C THR A 297 2.10 30.15 -10.40
N ARG A 298 1.72 30.97 -9.41
CA ARG A 298 0.41 30.95 -8.77
C ARG A 298 -0.47 32.10 -9.23
N VAL A 299 -1.77 31.85 -9.31
CA VAL A 299 -2.79 32.89 -9.40
C VAL A 299 -2.86 33.61 -8.06
N LEU A 300 -2.80 34.94 -8.07
CA LEU A 300 -2.95 35.76 -6.87
C LEU A 300 -4.42 36.14 -6.71
N ARG A 301 -4.94 36.00 -5.48
CA ARG A 301 -6.25 36.53 -5.10
C ARG A 301 -6.14 38.03 -4.82
N LYS A 302 -7.30 38.69 -4.71
CA LYS A 302 -7.39 40.13 -4.37
C LYS A 302 -6.73 40.47 -3.03
N ASP A 303 -6.76 39.54 -2.07
CA ASP A 303 -6.12 39.65 -0.75
C ASP A 303 -4.59 39.36 -0.78
N GLY A 304 -4.00 39.13 -1.96
CA GLY A 304 -2.59 38.80 -2.12
C GLY A 304 -2.22 37.33 -1.84
N SER A 305 -3.18 36.50 -1.41
CA SER A 305 -2.95 35.06 -1.18
C SER A 305 -2.79 34.28 -2.49
N VAL A 306 -2.06 33.16 -2.45
CA VAL A 306 -1.86 32.28 -3.62
C VAL A 306 -2.99 31.26 -3.76
N SER A 307 -3.44 31.05 -4.99
CA SER A 307 -4.49 30.10 -5.36
C SER A 307 -3.93 28.99 -6.28
N LYS A 308 -4.65 28.64 -7.36
CA LYS A 308 -4.26 27.62 -8.35
C LYS A 308 -2.96 27.94 -9.08
N ILE A 309 -2.32 26.91 -9.61
CA ILE A 309 -1.21 27.05 -10.57
C ILE A 309 -1.77 27.67 -11.86
N LYS A 310 -1.11 28.70 -12.40
CA LYS A 310 -1.54 29.33 -13.67
C LYS A 310 -1.46 28.32 -14.82
N GLN A 311 -2.43 28.38 -15.73
CA GLN A 311 -2.56 27.43 -16.84
C GLN A 311 -1.31 27.30 -17.71
N LYS A 312 -0.62 28.41 -18.02
CA LYS A 312 0.63 28.38 -18.80
C LYS A 312 1.70 27.47 -18.16
N TYR A 313 1.78 27.43 -16.84
CA TYR A 313 2.74 26.59 -16.11
C TYR A 313 2.24 25.15 -15.94
N ARG A 314 0.93 24.93 -15.96
CA ARG A 314 0.38 23.57 -16.06
C ARG A 314 0.69 22.92 -17.41
N LYS A 315 0.58 23.67 -18.52
CA LYS A 315 1.01 23.24 -19.86
C LYS A 315 2.50 22.89 -19.89
N HIS A 316 3.34 23.75 -19.31
CA HIS A 316 4.78 23.50 -19.16
C HIS A 316 5.09 22.20 -18.40
N LEU A 317 4.42 21.97 -17.26
CA LEU A 317 4.59 20.75 -16.48
C LEU A 317 4.11 19.50 -17.23
N LEU A 318 3.01 19.60 -17.99
CA LEU A 318 2.54 18.50 -18.84
C LEU A 318 3.57 18.15 -19.92
N ASN A 319 4.15 19.13 -20.60
CA ASN A 319 5.16 18.88 -21.64
C ASN A 319 6.38 18.17 -21.06
N LYS A 320 6.88 18.61 -19.89
CA LYS A 320 7.99 17.92 -19.20
C LYS A 320 7.63 16.49 -18.80
N LEU A 321 6.41 16.26 -18.31
CA LEU A 321 5.95 14.93 -17.95
C LEU A 321 5.89 13.99 -19.17
N LEU A 322 5.43 14.50 -20.31
CA LEU A 322 5.36 13.75 -21.57
C LEU A 322 6.75 13.43 -22.14
N GLU A 323 7.69 14.37 -22.04
CA GLU A 323 9.10 14.15 -22.41
C GLU A 323 9.69 13.00 -21.59
N ILE A 324 9.49 13.00 -20.27
CA ILE A 324 9.98 11.93 -19.39
C ILE A 324 9.30 10.60 -19.72
N GLN A 325 7.98 10.59 -19.91
CA GLN A 325 7.24 9.39 -20.31
C GLN A 325 7.76 8.82 -21.63
N SER A 326 8.04 9.66 -22.63
CA SER A 326 8.64 9.25 -23.90
C SER A 326 10.03 8.68 -23.71
N ASN A 327 10.88 9.35 -22.95
CA ASN A 327 12.28 8.95 -22.73
C ASN A 327 12.39 7.63 -21.96
N LEU A 328 11.51 7.40 -20.98
CA LEU A 328 11.50 6.20 -20.17
C LEU A 328 10.69 5.04 -20.79
N GLY A 329 9.84 5.32 -21.79
CA GLY A 329 8.95 4.31 -22.37
C GLY A 329 7.87 3.81 -21.41
N ILE A 330 7.53 4.58 -20.36
CA ILE A 330 6.52 4.20 -19.35
C ILE A 330 5.37 5.20 -19.33
N THR A 331 4.15 4.71 -19.12
CA THR A 331 2.96 5.56 -19.02
C THR A 331 2.88 6.22 -17.64
N LEU A 332 3.24 7.50 -17.55
CA LEU A 332 3.10 8.35 -16.35
C LEU A 332 1.77 9.11 -16.32
N ILE A 333 1.21 9.37 -17.51
CA ILE A 333 -0.10 9.99 -17.70
C ILE A 333 -0.76 9.39 -18.94
N THR A 334 -2.02 8.98 -18.79
CA THR A 334 -2.77 8.32 -19.87
C THR A 334 -3.36 9.34 -20.86
N SER A 335 -3.62 8.91 -22.09
CA SER A 335 -4.29 9.74 -23.11
C SER A 335 -5.67 10.22 -22.66
N SER A 336 -6.41 9.41 -21.88
CA SER A 336 -7.71 9.79 -21.32
C SER A 336 -7.58 10.88 -20.25
N GLU A 337 -6.54 10.85 -19.42
CA GLU A 337 -6.23 11.96 -18.50
C GLU A 337 -5.87 13.24 -19.24
N ILE A 338 -5.07 13.13 -20.31
CA ILE A 338 -4.68 14.27 -21.15
C ILE A 338 -5.91 14.93 -21.79
N GLN A 339 -6.79 14.14 -22.42
CA GLN A 339 -8.04 14.63 -23.00
C GLN A 339 -8.92 15.32 -21.95
N PHE A 340 -9.03 14.72 -20.76
CA PHE A 340 -9.79 15.31 -19.65
C PHE A 340 -9.19 16.64 -19.19
N ILE A 341 -7.86 16.75 -19.13
CA ILE A 341 -7.14 17.98 -18.79
C ILE A 341 -7.42 19.07 -19.82
N TYR A 342 -7.36 18.75 -21.12
CA TYR A 342 -7.66 19.72 -22.17
C TYR A 342 -9.11 20.22 -22.10
N LYS A 343 -10.07 19.32 -21.86
CA LYS A 343 -11.47 19.72 -21.63
C LYS A 343 -11.62 20.67 -20.44
N LEU A 344 -10.90 20.44 -19.34
CA LEU A 344 -10.92 21.36 -18.19
C LEU A 344 -10.35 22.73 -18.54
N TRP A 345 -9.34 22.78 -19.40
CA TRP A 345 -8.67 24.01 -19.83
C TRP A 345 -9.50 24.85 -20.81
N GLU A 346 -10.32 24.22 -21.65
CA GLU A 346 -11.28 24.90 -22.53
C GLU A 346 -12.36 25.62 -21.73
N ASN A 347 -12.83 25.01 -20.64
CA ASN A 347 -13.87 25.57 -19.76
C ASN A 347 -13.34 26.57 -18.71
N GLU A 348 -12.05 26.94 -18.76
CA GLU A 348 -11.45 27.90 -17.83
C GLU A 348 -11.54 29.37 -18.28
N TYR A 349 -12.04 29.60 -19.50
CA TYR A 349 -12.13 30.90 -20.14
C TYR A 349 -13.57 31.38 -20.28
#